data_AF-A0A183MRF5-F1
#
_entry.id   AF-A0A183MRF5-F1
#
_cell.length_a   1.000
_cell.length_b   1.000
_cell.length_c   1.000
_cell.angle_alpha   90.00
_cell.angle_beta   90.00
_cell.angle_gamma   90.00
#
_symmetry.space_group_name_H-M   'P 1'
#
loop_
_entity.id
_entity.type
_entity.pdbx_description
1 polymer ?
#
loop_
_entity_poly.entity_id
_entity_poly.type
_entity_poly.pdbx_seq_one_letter_code
_entity_poly.pdbx_strand_id
1 'polypeptide(L)'
;MTSVASASAAVGLNIYKGKSKILRYNTVYTNRITLRGEDLEDVKTFTHLGSIIDKHSRSDVNVKVRIGKLRALYLQLKNIWNSKQLSTNTKVRIFITHVKTILLYETETWRNTKAIIHKIQVFINSCLRKILRIR
;
A
#
# COMPACT_ATOMS: atom_id res chain seq x y z
N MET A 1 -10.06 -1.89 32.43
CA MET A 1 -9.66 -1.53 31.05
C MET A 1 -10.68 -0.55 30.50
N THR A 2 -10.24 0.62 30.04
CA THR A 2 -11.11 1.59 29.34
C THR A 2 -11.38 1.08 27.93
N SER A 3 -12.65 1.04 27.50
CA SER A 3 -12.97 0.63 26.13
C SER A 3 -12.47 1.68 25.12
N VAL A 4 -12.15 1.26 23.89
CA VAL A 4 -11.74 2.18 22.81
C VAL A 4 -12.82 3.24 22.54
N ALA A 5 -14.10 2.87 22.67
CA ALA A 5 -15.22 3.80 22.52
C ALA A 5 -15.22 4.87 23.63
N SER A 6 -15.01 4.48 24.88
CA SER A 6 -14.91 5.40 26.02
C SER A 6 -13.71 6.34 25.90
N ALA A 7 -12.55 5.81 25.49
CA ALA A 7 -11.34 6.60 25.27
C ALA A 7 -11.50 7.60 24.10
N SER A 8 -12.16 7.19 23.01
CA SER A 8 -12.46 8.06 21.87
C SER A 8 -13.41 9.19 22.27
N ALA A 9 -14.47 8.87 23.03
CA ALA A 9 -15.43 9.87 23.49
C ALA A 9 -14.79 10.91 24.43
N ALA A 10 -13.84 10.50 25.28
CA ALA A 10 -13.11 11.41 26.17
C ALA A 10 -12.31 12.49 25.42
N VAL A 11 -11.93 12.24 24.17
CA VAL A 11 -11.27 13.21 23.28
C VAL A 11 -12.22 13.81 22.22
N GLY A 12 -13.53 13.65 22.40
CA GLY A 12 -14.54 14.20 21.48
C GLY A 12 -14.73 13.43 20.16
N LEU A 13 -14.16 12.22 20.03
CA LEU A 13 -14.29 11.39 18.84
C LEU A 13 -15.43 10.37 18.98
N ASN A 14 -16.16 10.13 17.89
CA ASN A 14 -17.20 9.10 17.82
C ASN A 14 -16.84 8.01 16.80
N ILE A 15 -16.97 6.74 17.19
CA ILE A 15 -16.69 5.61 16.31
C ILE A 15 -17.89 5.39 15.39
N TYR A 16 -17.69 5.59 14.09
CA TYR A 16 -18.73 5.38 13.09
C TYR A 16 -18.89 3.89 12.74
N LYS A 17 -19.92 3.26 13.31
CA LYS A 17 -20.23 1.84 13.11
C LYS A 17 -20.27 1.43 11.64
N GLY A 18 -20.85 2.24 10.76
CA GLY A 18 -21.02 1.88 9.33
C GLY A 18 -19.71 1.61 8.58
N LYS A 19 -18.58 2.21 9.01
CA LYS A 19 -17.24 1.97 8.44
C LYS A 19 -16.37 1.06 9.31
N SER A 20 -16.82 0.70 10.51
CA SER A 20 -16.07 -0.17 11.42
C SER A 20 -16.37 -1.64 11.12
N LYS A 21 -15.32 -2.39 10.81
CA LYS A 21 -15.36 -3.84 10.55
C LYS A 21 -14.26 -4.53 11.34
N ILE A 22 -14.46 -5.80 11.66
CA ILE A 22 -13.45 -6.64 12.30
C ILE A 22 -12.74 -7.45 11.21
N LEU A 23 -11.42 -7.36 11.13
CA LEU A 23 -10.59 -8.25 10.33
C LEU A 23 -9.69 -9.03 11.27
N ARG A 24 -9.92 -10.35 11.39
CA ARG A 24 -9.14 -11.22 12.29
C ARG A 24 -7.90 -11.77 11.60
N TYR A 25 -6.75 -11.59 12.24
CA TYR A 25 -5.47 -12.10 11.76
C TYR A 25 -4.94 -13.22 12.67
N ASN A 26 -4.53 -14.36 12.09
CA ASN A 26 -3.91 -15.49 12.79
C ASN A 26 -4.63 -16.03 14.03
N THR A 27 -5.95 -15.81 14.14
CA THR A 27 -6.75 -16.31 15.27
C THR A 27 -8.02 -17.00 14.78
N VAL A 28 -8.37 -18.09 15.47
CA VAL A 28 -9.64 -18.83 15.32
C VAL A 28 -10.67 -18.32 16.34
N TYR A 29 -10.24 -17.51 17.31
CA TYR A 29 -11.12 -16.99 18.35
C TYR A 29 -12.16 -16.06 17.72
N THR A 30 -13.45 -16.39 17.89
CA THR A 30 -14.62 -15.70 17.32
C THR A 30 -15.39 -14.90 18.37
N ASN A 31 -14.70 -14.36 19.39
CA ASN A 31 -15.35 -13.47 20.35
C ASN A 31 -16.03 -12.32 19.62
N ARG A 32 -17.31 -12.12 19.91
CA ARG A 32 -18.08 -11.01 19.37
C ARG A 32 -17.48 -9.70 19.89
N ILE A 33 -17.21 -8.77 18.97
CA ILE A 33 -16.81 -7.41 19.33
C ILE A 33 -18.04 -6.55 19.09
N THR A 34 -18.55 -5.97 20.16
CA THR A 34 -19.71 -5.10 20.13
C THR A 34 -19.30 -3.64 20.18
N LEU A 35 -20.04 -2.80 19.47
CA LEU A 35 -19.98 -1.35 19.60
C LEU A 35 -21.37 -0.88 20.04
N ARG A 36 -21.46 -0.29 21.25
CA ARG A 36 -22.74 0.15 21.85
C ARG A 36 -23.79 -0.98 21.94
N GLY A 37 -23.34 -2.20 22.26
CA GLY A 37 -24.23 -3.37 22.41
C GLY A 37 -24.57 -4.10 21.11
N GLU A 38 -24.15 -3.58 19.95
CA GLU A 38 -24.40 -4.20 18.65
C GLU A 38 -23.13 -4.85 18.09
N ASP A 39 -23.27 -6.04 17.51
CA ASP A 39 -22.16 -6.76 16.90
C ASP A 39 -21.58 -6.00 15.68
N LEU A 40 -20.25 -5.91 15.61
CA LEU A 40 -19.55 -5.44 14.41
C LEU A 40 -19.37 -6.60 13.42
N GLU A 41 -19.44 -6.30 12.12
CA GLU A 41 -19.30 -7.30 11.08
C GLU A 41 -17.84 -7.80 10.97
N ASP A 42 -17.67 -9.12 10.99
CA ASP A 42 -16.42 -9.81 10.67
C ASP A 42 -16.26 -9.95 9.15
N VAL A 43 -15.22 -9.32 8.59
CA VAL A 43 -14.93 -9.34 7.15
C VAL A 43 -13.68 -10.16 6.85
N LYS A 44 -13.64 -10.81 5.68
CA LYS A 44 -12.45 -11.55 5.20
C LYS A 44 -11.41 -10.63 4.56
N THR A 45 -11.87 -9.52 4.00
CA THR A 45 -11.07 -8.49 3.33
C THR A 45 -11.56 -7.11 3.74
N PHE A 46 -10.64 -6.14 3.82
CA PHE A 46 -10.94 -4.75 4.13
C PHE A 46 -10.10 -3.84 3.23
N THR A 47 -10.68 -2.80 2.66
CA THR A 47 -9.93 -1.83 1.84
C THR A 47 -9.49 -0.68 2.73
N HIS A 48 -8.18 -0.56 2.96
CA HIS A 48 -7.59 0.54 3.71
C HIS A 48 -6.69 1.36 2.79
N LEU A 49 -6.99 2.65 2.63
CA LEU A 49 -6.22 3.58 1.80
C LEU A 49 -5.94 3.08 0.37
N GLY A 50 -6.87 2.31 -0.21
CA GLY A 50 -6.75 1.73 -1.56
C GLY A 50 -6.00 0.40 -1.63
N SER A 51 -5.47 -0.11 -0.52
CA SER A 51 -4.88 -1.45 -0.41
C SER A 51 -5.89 -2.42 0.20
N ILE A 52 -6.03 -3.61 -0.40
CA ILE A 52 -6.86 -4.69 0.14
C ILE A 52 -6.06 -5.43 1.21
N ILE A 53 -6.53 -5.39 2.45
CA ILE A 53 -6.00 -6.17 3.57
C ILE A 53 -6.87 -7.41 3.68
N ASP A 54 -6.27 -8.60 3.70
CA ASP A 54 -6.98 -9.87 3.88
C ASP A 54 -6.45 -10.65 5.08
N LYS A 55 -7.22 -11.64 5.53
CA LYS A 55 -6.84 -12.54 6.63
C LYS A 55 -5.48 -13.24 6.42
N HIS A 56 -5.06 -13.43 5.16
CA HIS A 56 -3.84 -14.14 4.80
C HIS A 56 -2.66 -13.20 4.48
N SER A 57 -2.80 -11.90 4.71
CA SER A 57 -1.83 -10.86 4.35
C SER A 57 -1.33 -10.96 2.90
N ARG A 58 -2.22 -11.10 1.91
CA ARG A 58 -1.84 -11.26 0.50
C ARG A 58 -1.42 -9.92 -0.14
N SER A 59 -0.41 -9.30 0.45
CA SER A 59 0.28 -8.09 -0.04
C SER A 59 0.80 -8.25 -1.47
N ASP A 60 0.98 -9.48 -1.95
CA ASP A 60 1.43 -9.77 -3.31
C ASP A 60 0.49 -9.23 -4.40
N VAL A 61 -0.83 -9.28 -4.16
CA VAL A 61 -1.82 -8.76 -5.11
C VAL A 61 -1.71 -7.24 -5.20
N ASN A 62 -1.63 -6.55 -4.06
CA ASN A 62 -1.47 -5.09 -4.01
C ASN A 62 -0.15 -4.64 -4.65
N VAL A 63 0.95 -5.35 -4.38
CA VAL A 63 2.26 -5.09 -5.00
C VAL A 63 2.18 -5.25 -6.51
N LYS A 64 1.51 -6.29 -7.01
CA LYS A 64 1.33 -6.51 -8.46
C LYS A 64 0.53 -5.38 -9.11
N VAL A 65 -0.59 -4.97 -8.51
CA VAL A 65 -1.42 -3.85 -9.00
C VAL A 65 -0.58 -2.56 -9.05
N ARG A 66 0.24 -2.31 -8.02
CA ARG A 66 1.03 -1.09 -7.93
C ARG A 66 2.22 -1.06 -8.88
N ILE A 67 2.90 -2.18 -9.08
CA ILE A 67 3.88 -2.34 -10.16
C ILE A 67 3.20 -2.07 -11.52
N GLY A 68 1.95 -2.51 -11.71
CA GLY A 68 1.14 -2.18 -12.88
C GLY A 68 0.96 -0.67 -13.07
N LYS A 69 0.55 0.05 -12.00
CA LYS A 69 0.41 1.52 -12.01
C LYS A 69 1.73 2.23 -12.30
N LEU A 70 2.82 1.80 -11.67
CA LEU A 70 4.16 2.33 -11.91
C LEU A 70 4.63 2.12 -13.34
N ARG A 71 4.33 0.95 -13.94
CA ARG A 71 4.60 0.69 -15.36
C ARG A 71 3.81 1.63 -16.26
N ALA A 72 2.53 1.85 -15.98
CA ALA A 72 1.70 2.77 -16.74
C ALA A 72 2.24 4.21 -16.67
N LEU A 73 2.58 4.70 -15.47
CA LEU A 73 3.19 6.02 -15.29
C LEU A 73 4.54 6.14 -16.02
N TYR A 74 5.40 5.11 -15.90
CA TYR A 74 6.67 5.08 -16.61
C TYR A 74 6.47 5.19 -18.13
N LEU A 75 5.47 4.51 -18.69
CA LEU A 75 5.13 4.60 -20.11
C LEU A 75 4.57 5.97 -20.50
N GLN A 76 3.76 6.60 -19.65
CA GLN A 76 3.27 7.97 -19.87
C GLN A 76 4.43 8.97 -19.96
N LEU A 77 5.47 8.78 -19.15
CA LEU A 77 6.66 9.63 -19.13
C LEU A 77 7.71 9.26 -20.20
N LYS A 78 7.35 8.46 -21.22
CA LYS A 78 8.27 8.03 -22.31
C LYS A 78 9.05 9.18 -22.93
N ASN A 79 8.42 10.34 -23.10
CA ASN A 79 9.05 11.51 -23.72
C ASN A 79 10.18 12.06 -22.85
N ILE A 80 10.03 12.03 -21.52
CA ILE A 80 11.07 12.43 -20.55
C ILE A 80 12.26 11.49 -20.64
N TRP A 81 12.01 10.17 -20.67
CA TRP A 81 13.07 9.16 -20.74
C TRP A 81 13.87 9.25 -22.05
N ASN A 82 13.18 9.54 -23.16
CA ASN A 82 13.78 9.65 -24.49
C ASN A 82 14.41 11.03 -24.78
N SER A 83 14.07 12.07 -24.01
CA SER A 83 14.57 13.42 -24.24
C SER A 83 16.10 13.49 -24.18
N LYS A 84 16.74 14.10 -25.19
CA LYS A 84 18.18 14.39 -25.17
C LYS A 84 18.51 15.66 -24.38
N GLN A 85 17.54 16.54 -24.16
CA GLN A 85 17.73 17.81 -23.43
C GLN A 85 17.89 17.60 -21.92
N LEU A 86 17.28 16.54 -21.38
CA LEU A 86 17.36 16.23 -19.96
C LEU A 86 18.58 15.36 -19.66
N SER A 87 19.38 15.78 -18.69
CA SER A 87 20.50 14.99 -18.19
C SER A 87 20.02 13.67 -17.58
N THR A 88 20.89 12.66 -17.59
CA THR A 88 20.64 11.37 -16.93
C THR A 88 20.33 11.56 -15.44
N ASN A 89 21.04 12.47 -14.76
CA ASN A 89 20.83 12.76 -13.35
C ASN A 89 19.41 13.33 -13.10
N THR A 90 18.96 14.27 -13.94
CA THR A 90 17.60 14.83 -13.86
C THR A 90 16.54 13.74 -14.04
N LYS A 91 16.72 12.84 -15.02
CA LYS A 91 15.78 11.72 -15.25
C LYS A 91 15.74 10.75 -14.06
N VAL A 92 16.89 10.44 -13.47
CA VAL A 92 16.97 9.60 -12.26
C VAL A 92 16.26 10.27 -11.08
N ARG A 93 16.44 11.58 -10.87
CA ARG A 93 15.73 12.34 -9.83
C ARG A 93 14.22 12.32 -10.04
N ILE A 94 13.75 12.53 -11.28
CA ILE A 94 12.32 12.43 -11.62
C ILE A 94 11.80 11.02 -11.33
N PHE A 95 12.53 9.98 -11.73
CA PHE A 95 12.14 8.60 -11.46
C PHE A 95 12.06 8.30 -9.95
N ILE A 96 13.09 8.65 -9.17
CA ILE A 96 13.13 8.40 -7.73
C ILE A 96 12.00 9.14 -7.01
N THR A 97 11.73 10.41 -7.36
CA THR A 97 10.66 11.19 -6.72
C THR A 97 9.27 10.58 -6.95
N HIS A 98 8.98 10.09 -8.16
CA HIS A 98 7.70 9.45 -8.47
C HIS A 98 7.59 8.02 -7.94
N VAL A 99 8.68 7.24 -7.98
CA VAL A 99 8.68 5.88 -7.45
C VAL A 99 8.61 5.87 -5.94
N LYS A 100 9.36 6.74 -5.26
CA LYS A 100 9.39 6.81 -3.79
C LYS A 100 8.03 7.20 -3.23
N THR A 101 7.34 8.16 -3.84
CA THR A 101 5.99 8.58 -3.41
C THR A 101 4.97 7.45 -3.61
N ILE A 102 4.94 6.85 -4.79
CA ILE A 102 4.03 5.74 -5.08
C ILE A 102 4.40 4.49 -4.28
N LEU A 103 5.65 4.23 -3.94
CA LEU A 103 5.99 3.05 -3.15
C LEU A 103 5.68 3.25 -1.67
N LEU A 104 6.13 4.36 -1.08
CA LEU A 104 6.04 4.61 0.36
C LEU A 104 4.60 4.80 0.87
N TYR A 105 3.70 5.35 0.05
CA TYR A 105 2.35 5.71 0.50
C TYR A 105 1.51 4.51 1.02
N GLU A 106 1.83 3.26 0.66
CA GLU A 106 1.05 2.10 1.18
C GLU A 106 1.92 0.98 1.74
N THR A 107 3.25 1.17 1.85
CA THR A 107 4.14 0.18 2.47
C THR A 107 3.85 -0.05 3.94
N GLU A 108 3.19 0.90 4.62
CA GLU A 108 2.74 0.76 6.01
C GLU A 108 1.82 -0.45 6.21
N THR A 109 1.07 -0.84 5.17
CA THR A 109 0.14 -1.98 5.22
C THR A 109 0.72 -3.27 4.65
N TRP A 110 1.97 -3.23 4.15
CA TRP A 110 2.59 -4.38 3.50
C TRP A 110 3.42 -5.20 4.46
N ARG A 111 3.38 -6.52 4.29
CA ARG A 111 4.34 -7.40 4.93
C ARG A 111 5.67 -7.27 4.18
N ASN A 112 6.73 -6.86 4.87
CA ASN A 112 8.09 -6.76 4.33
C ASN A 112 8.71 -8.16 4.08
N THR A 113 8.18 -8.88 3.10
CA THR A 113 8.71 -10.18 2.69
C THR A 113 9.85 -10.02 1.69
N LYS A 114 10.84 -10.92 1.75
CA LYS A 114 11.96 -10.95 0.79
C LYS A 114 11.46 -11.02 -0.66
N ALA A 115 10.36 -11.74 -0.91
CA ALA A 115 9.76 -11.86 -2.24
C ALA A 115 9.22 -10.53 -2.78
N ILE A 116 8.55 -9.73 -1.93
CA ILE A 116 8.01 -8.42 -2.32
C ILE A 116 9.15 -7.43 -2.60
N ILE A 117 10.14 -7.37 -1.71
CA ILE A 117 11.33 -6.53 -1.89
C ILE A 117 12.04 -6.89 -3.19
N HIS A 118 12.21 -8.18 -3.47
CA HIS A 118 12.82 -8.65 -4.71
C HIS A 118 12.02 -8.23 -5.96
N LYS A 119 10.69 -8.39 -5.96
CA LYS A 119 9.82 -7.96 -7.08
C LYS A 119 9.92 -6.46 -7.36
N ILE A 120 9.95 -5.64 -6.31
CA ILE A 120 10.11 -4.18 -6.43
C ILE A 120 11.51 -3.85 -6.98
N GLN A 121 12.56 -4.50 -6.45
CA GLN A 121 13.93 -4.28 -6.88
C GLN A 121 14.13 -4.62 -8.36
N VAL A 122 13.58 -5.76 -8.82
CA VAL A 122 13.63 -6.16 -10.24
C VAL A 122 13.00 -5.10 -11.13
N PHE A 123 11.85 -4.54 -10.73
CA PHE A 123 11.20 -3.47 -11.48
C PHE A 123 12.05 -2.19 -11.51
N ILE A 124 12.53 -1.73 -10.35
CA ILE A 124 13.38 -0.53 -10.23
C ILE A 124 14.63 -0.66 -11.09
N ASN A 125 15.32 -1.79 -10.99
CA ASN A 125 16.53 -2.06 -11.76
C ASN A 125 16.27 -2.06 -13.27
N SER A 126 15.14 -2.61 -13.72
CA SER A 126 14.75 -2.60 -15.13
C SER A 126 14.54 -1.17 -15.66
N CYS A 127 13.86 -0.31 -14.89
CA CYS A 127 13.66 1.09 -15.26
C CYS A 127 14.98 1.88 -15.25
N LEU A 128 15.82 1.69 -14.24
CA LEU A 128 17.10 2.39 -14.12
C LEU A 128 18.07 2.01 -15.25
N ARG A 129 18.17 0.73 -15.61
CA ARG A 129 19.01 0.31 -16.75
C ARG A 129 18.63 1.03 -18.05
N LYS A 130 17.32 1.20 -18.30
CA LYS A 130 16.83 1.94 -19.47
C LYS A 130 17.17 3.44 -19.41
N ILE A 131 17.02 4.07 -18.25
CA ILE A 131 17.36 5.49 -18.06
C ILE A 131 18.88 5.71 -18.23
N LEU A 132 19.69 4.82 -17.65
CA LEU A 132 21.15 4.86 -17.68
C LEU A 132 21.75 4.33 -18.99
N ARG A 133 20.93 3.74 -19.88
CA ARG A 133 21.35 3.08 -21.13
C ARG A 133 22.36 1.94 -20.92
N ILE A 134 22.19 1.20 -19.83
CA ILE A 134 22.98 0.01 -19.50
C ILE A 134 22.28 -1.21 -20.09
N ARG A 135 23.02 -2.03 -20.85
CA ARG A 135 22.52 -3.26 -21.48
C ARG A 135 22.44 -4.39 -20.45
#